data_AF-A0A9R1GRX7-F1
#
_entry.id   AF-A0A9R1GRX7-F1
#
_cell.length_a   1.000
_cell.length_b   1.000
_cell.length_c   1.000
_cell.angle_alpha   90.00
_cell.angle_beta   90.00
_cell.angle_gamma   90.00
#
_symmetry.space_group_name_H-M   'P 1'
#
loop_
_entity.id
_entity.type
_entity.pdbx_description
1 polymer ?
#
loop_
_entity_poly.entity_id
_entity_poly.type
_entity_poly.pdbx_seq_one_letter_code
_entity_poly.pdbx_strand_id
1 'polypeptide(L)'
;MAARPLLLLALLLATTALAVAATGRGGAEAVGMPGGWFPIPDVEDARIQELGGWAVARHAGLVAGDRGLRFGRVTRGEQQVVSGMNYRLLVDVADGSGRAAPYIVVVYEQSWTNTRRLTSFSPAACG
;
A
#
# COMPACT_ATOMS: atom_id res chain seq x y z
N MET A 1 -12.54 37.40 16.26
CA MET A 1 -13.72 37.33 17.15
C MET A 1 -14.87 36.73 16.36
N ALA A 2 -15.52 35.74 16.96
CA ALA A 2 -16.61 34.94 16.39
C ALA A 2 -17.89 35.76 16.19
N ALA A 3 -18.77 35.29 15.30
CA ALA A 3 -20.06 34.71 15.71
C ALA A 3 -20.90 34.30 14.49
N ARG A 4 -21.41 33.06 14.53
CA ARG A 4 -22.57 32.60 13.76
C ARG A 4 -23.85 32.95 14.55
N PRO A 5 -24.97 33.23 13.87
CA PRO A 5 -26.30 32.78 14.33
C PRO A 5 -26.99 32.00 13.19
N LEU A 6 -27.41 30.73 13.32
CA LEU A 6 -28.46 30.09 14.16
C LEU A 6 -29.91 30.45 13.78
N LEU A 7 -30.74 29.39 13.74
CA LEU A 7 -32.22 29.29 13.68
C LEU A 7 -32.87 29.40 12.27
N LEU A 8 -33.76 28.54 11.77
CA LEU A 8 -34.66 27.48 12.31
C LEU A 8 -34.93 26.43 11.19
N LEU A 9 -34.81 25.13 11.47
CA LEU A 9 -35.92 24.19 11.72
C LEU A 9 -36.97 24.08 10.58
N ALA A 10 -36.82 23.06 9.73
CA ALA A 10 -37.94 22.45 9.02
C ALA A 10 -37.84 20.92 9.19
N LEU A 11 -38.52 20.44 10.22
CA LEU A 11 -38.80 19.03 10.48
C LEU A 11 -40.06 18.67 9.69
N LEU A 12 -40.02 17.69 8.79
CA LEU A 12 -41.21 16.93 8.39
C LEU A 12 -40.80 15.48 8.05
N LEU A 13 -41.33 14.57 8.85
CA LEU A 13 -41.17 13.13 8.79
C LEU A 13 -41.99 12.51 7.65
N ALA A 14 -41.44 11.46 7.01
CA ALA A 14 -42.23 10.34 6.52
C ALA A 14 -41.33 9.10 6.38
N THR A 15 -41.37 8.26 7.41
CA THR A 15 -40.87 6.88 7.37
C THR A 15 -41.73 6.05 6.40
N THR A 16 -41.12 5.47 5.37
CA THR A 16 -41.63 4.23 4.77
C THR A 16 -40.46 3.26 4.66
N ALA A 17 -40.51 2.21 5.47
CA ALA A 17 -39.62 1.07 5.35
C ALA A 17 -40.17 0.17 4.24
N LEU A 18 -39.38 -0.02 3.17
CA LEU A 18 -39.54 -1.17 2.29
C LEU A 18 -38.17 -1.82 2.12
N ALA A 19 -37.96 -2.91 2.84
CA ALA A 19 -36.76 -3.72 2.73
C ALA A 19 -36.78 -4.45 1.38
N VAL A 20 -35.86 -4.06 0.49
CA VAL A 20 -35.48 -4.89 -0.65
C VAL A 20 -34.07 -5.40 -0.36
N ALA A 21 -33.98 -6.66 0.05
CA ALA A 21 -32.72 -7.37 0.15
C ALA A 21 -32.18 -7.61 -1.27
N ALA A 22 -31.17 -6.85 -1.66
CA ALA A 22 -30.33 -7.15 -2.82
C ALA A 22 -28.88 -6.94 -2.42
N THR A 23 -28.14 -8.04 -2.38
CA THR A 23 -26.71 -8.14 -2.13
C THR A 23 -25.93 -7.25 -3.09
N GLY A 24 -25.39 -6.14 -2.58
CA GLY A 24 -24.46 -5.26 -3.29
C GLY A 24 -23.34 -4.88 -2.32
N ARG A 25 -22.17 -5.48 -2.55
CA ARG A 25 -20.93 -5.37 -1.76
C ARG A 25 -20.67 -3.93 -1.34
N GLY A 26 -20.85 -3.63 -0.06
CA GLY A 26 -20.38 -2.39 0.53
C GLY A 26 -18.87 -2.31 0.39
N GLY A 27 -18.39 -1.43 -0.48
CA GLY A 27 -17.02 -0.91 -0.43
C GLY A 27 -16.92 -0.01 0.78
N ALA A 28 -16.85 -0.60 1.97
CA ALA A 28 -16.37 0.13 3.14
C ALA A 28 -14.88 0.38 2.90
N GLU A 29 -14.56 1.57 2.40
CA GLU A 29 -13.18 2.07 2.45
C GLU A 29 -12.81 2.14 3.92
N ALA A 30 -12.02 1.16 4.37
CA ALA A 30 -11.47 1.17 5.71
C ALA A 30 -10.56 2.39 5.81
N VAL A 31 -11.09 3.48 6.36
CA VAL A 31 -10.31 4.65 6.73
C VAL A 31 -9.35 4.20 7.83
N GLY A 32 -8.14 3.85 7.41
CA GLY A 32 -7.14 3.26 8.27
C GLY A 32 -6.71 4.21 9.36
N MET A 33 -6.81 3.78 10.62
CA MET A 33 -6.23 4.50 11.75
C MET A 33 -4.71 4.66 11.52
N PRO A 34 -4.14 5.87 11.72
CA PRO A 34 -2.69 6.07 11.62
C PRO A 34 -1.93 5.06 12.50
N GLY A 35 -0.88 4.44 11.95
CA GLY A 35 -0.03 3.48 12.64
C GLY A 35 -0.27 1.99 12.30
N GLY A 36 -1.42 1.63 11.72
CA GLY A 36 -1.66 0.27 11.21
C GLY A 36 -1.10 0.02 9.80
N TRP A 37 -0.86 -1.24 9.46
CA TRP A 37 -0.68 -1.66 8.07
C TRP A 37 -2.04 -1.82 7.41
N PHE A 38 -2.19 -1.28 6.21
CA PHE A 38 -3.40 -1.33 5.40
C PHE A 38 -3.10 -1.96 4.05
N PRO A 39 -3.98 -2.81 3.51
CA PRO A 39 -3.77 -3.39 2.19
C PRO A 39 -3.74 -2.30 1.12
N ILE A 40 -2.86 -2.44 0.14
CA ILE A 40 -2.84 -1.62 -1.06
C ILE A 40 -3.90 -2.20 -2.02
N PRO A 41 -4.95 -1.44 -2.39
CA PRO A 41 -6.06 -1.97 -3.19
C PRO A 41 -5.64 -2.37 -4.60
N ASP A 42 -4.78 -1.56 -5.22
CA ASP A 42 -4.26 -1.77 -6.56
C ASP A 42 -2.73 -1.83 -6.51
N VAL A 43 -2.19 -3.03 -6.60
CA VAL A 43 -0.74 -3.25 -6.67
C VAL A 43 -0.21 -3.15 -8.10
N GLU A 44 -1.08 -3.15 -9.11
CA GLU A 44 -0.71 -2.95 -10.51
C GLU A 44 -0.49 -1.47 -10.84
N ASP A 45 -0.92 -0.56 -9.95
CA ASP A 45 -0.61 0.86 -10.01
C ASP A 45 0.91 1.07 -10.29
N ALA A 46 1.19 1.90 -11.30
CA ALA A 46 2.54 2.15 -11.79
C ALA A 46 3.50 2.62 -10.69
N ARG A 47 3.01 3.37 -9.70
CA ARG A 47 3.79 3.80 -8.54
C ARG A 47 4.20 2.62 -7.67
N ILE A 48 3.30 1.68 -7.44
CA ILE A 48 3.59 0.49 -6.61
C ILE A 48 4.58 -0.43 -7.33
N GLN A 49 4.40 -0.63 -8.63
CA GLN A 49 5.36 -1.36 -9.45
C GLN A 49 6.74 -0.66 -9.49
N GLU A 50 6.77 0.67 -9.59
CA GLU A 50 8.02 1.46 -9.52
C GLU A 50 8.74 1.26 -8.18
N LEU A 51 8.01 1.28 -7.06
CA LEU A 51 8.59 1.05 -5.73
C LEU A 51 9.19 -0.35 -5.60
N GLY A 52 8.50 -1.37 -6.10
CA GLY A 52 9.01 -2.74 -6.15
C GLY A 52 10.28 -2.86 -7.01
N GLY A 53 10.27 -2.28 -8.20
CA GLY A 53 11.42 -2.27 -9.11
C GLY A 53 12.62 -1.53 -8.53
N TRP A 54 12.39 -0.36 -7.94
CA TRP A 54 13.40 0.42 -7.26
C TRP A 54 14.03 -0.36 -6.09
N ALA A 55 13.21 -1.05 -5.29
CA ALA A 55 13.69 -1.84 -4.15
C ALA A 55 14.64 -2.97 -4.59
N VAL A 56 14.26 -3.74 -5.62
CA VAL A 56 15.10 -4.83 -6.15
C VAL A 56 16.40 -4.29 -6.74
N ALA A 57 16.33 -3.22 -7.55
CA ALA A 57 17.51 -2.60 -8.15
C ALA A 57 18.45 -2.03 -7.07
N ARG A 58 17.90 -1.41 -6.02
CA ARG A 58 18.68 -0.89 -4.91
C ARG A 58 19.41 -2.00 -4.16
N HIS A 59 18.73 -3.10 -3.86
CA HIS A 59 19.33 -4.27 -3.19
C HIS A 59 20.43 -4.91 -4.03
N ALA A 60 20.15 -5.18 -5.30
CA ALA A 60 21.11 -5.76 -6.25
C ALA A 60 22.37 -4.89 -6.41
N GLY A 61 22.24 -3.57 -6.29
CA GLY A 61 23.37 -2.64 -6.28
C GLY A 61 24.19 -2.63 -4.98
N LEU A 62 23.59 -3.02 -3.85
CA LEU A 62 24.22 -3.03 -2.52
C LEU A 62 24.89 -4.37 -2.19
N VAL A 63 24.33 -5.49 -2.65
CA VAL A 63 24.77 -6.84 -2.26
C VAL A 63 25.45 -7.53 -3.44
N ALA A 64 26.75 -7.80 -3.28
CA ALA A 64 27.59 -8.31 -4.36
C ALA A 64 27.10 -9.66 -4.95
N GLY A 65 26.55 -10.53 -4.12
CA GLY A 65 25.99 -11.83 -4.52
C GLY A 65 24.65 -11.73 -5.24
N ASP A 66 23.96 -10.60 -5.12
CA ASP A 66 22.57 -10.43 -5.60
C ASP A 66 22.48 -9.52 -6.83
N ARG A 67 23.62 -9.20 -7.47
CA ARG A 67 23.66 -8.35 -8.68
C ARG A 67 22.85 -8.90 -9.86
N GLY A 68 22.62 -10.21 -9.86
CA GLY A 68 21.81 -10.90 -10.86
C GLY A 68 20.31 -10.80 -10.63
N LEU A 69 19.86 -10.28 -9.47
CA LEU A 69 18.43 -10.17 -9.20
C LEU A 69 17.76 -9.17 -10.16
N ARG A 70 16.56 -9.54 -10.60
CA ARG A 70 15.72 -8.79 -11.54
C ARG A 70 14.30 -8.71 -10.99
N PHE A 71 13.73 -7.52 -11.08
CA PHE A 71 12.35 -7.28 -10.71
C PHE A 71 11.41 -7.95 -11.73
N GLY A 72 10.42 -8.70 -11.23
CA GLY A 72 9.31 -9.22 -12.01
C GLY A 72 8.08 -8.32 -11.90
N ARG A 73 7.36 -8.43 -10.78
CA ARG A 73 6.21 -7.58 -10.45
C ARG A 73 5.95 -7.57 -8.94
N VAL A 74 5.23 -6.56 -8.47
CA VAL A 74 4.58 -6.61 -7.16
C VAL A 74 3.33 -7.49 -7.27
N THR A 75 3.18 -8.44 -6.35
CA THR A 75 2.03 -9.37 -6.32
C THR A 75 1.06 -9.07 -5.19
N ARG A 76 1.54 -8.49 -4.09
CA ARG A 76 0.74 -8.00 -2.96
C ARG A 76 1.44 -6.82 -2.30
N GLY A 77 0.70 -6.01 -1.56
CA GLY A 77 1.30 -4.92 -0.82
C GLY A 77 0.43 -4.40 0.31
N GLU A 78 1.09 -3.83 1.30
CA GLU A 78 0.48 -3.09 2.39
C GLU A 78 1.22 -1.76 2.56
N GLN A 79 0.51 -0.76 3.03
CA GLN A 79 1.02 0.57 3.32
C GLN A 79 0.75 0.95 4.77
N GLN A 80 1.62 1.77 5.34
CA GLN A 80 1.46 2.27 6.70
C GLN A 80 1.88 3.74 6.74
N VAL A 81 1.01 4.57 7.31
CA VAL A 81 1.30 5.98 7.59
C VAL A 81 2.14 6.08 8.87
N VAL A 82 3.28 6.76 8.78
CA VAL A 82 4.19 7.08 9.89
C VAL A 82 4.60 8.56 9.80
N SER A 83 5.80 8.96 10.23
CA SER A 83 6.41 10.22 9.79
C SER A 83 6.90 10.10 8.34
N GLY A 84 5.97 9.86 7.41
CA GLY A 84 6.22 9.39 6.04
C GLY A 84 5.30 8.21 5.69
N MET A 85 5.69 7.41 4.70
CA MET A 85 4.97 6.23 4.26
C MET A 85 5.90 5.02 4.26
N ASN A 86 5.46 3.91 4.85
CA ASN A 86 6.06 2.61 4.61
C ASN A 86 5.21 1.83 3.60
N TYR A 87 5.88 1.12 2.70
CA TYR A 87 5.27 0.16 1.78
C TYR A 87 5.94 -1.19 2.01
N ARG A 88 5.16 -2.20 2.42
CA ARG A 88 5.57 -3.60 2.53
C ARG A 88 5.03 -4.33 1.32
N LEU A 89 5.91 -4.72 0.40
CA LEU A 89 5.54 -5.29 -0.88
C LEU A 89 6.02 -6.74 -0.96
N LEU A 90 5.16 -7.62 -1.45
CA LEU A 90 5.54 -8.96 -1.91
C LEU A 90 5.86 -8.86 -3.40
N VAL A 91 7.09 -9.23 -3.76
CA VAL A 91 7.65 -9.00 -5.09
C VAL A 91 8.17 -10.32 -5.65
N ASP A 92 7.80 -10.63 -6.88
CA ASP A 92 8.43 -11.72 -7.62
C ASP A 92 9.79 -11.22 -8.13
N VAL A 93 10.87 -11.91 -7.74
CA VAL A 93 12.24 -11.58 -8.11
C VAL A 93 12.86 -12.77 -8.83
N ALA A 94 13.40 -12.52 -10.03
CA ALA A 94 14.16 -13.53 -10.78
C ALA A 94 15.65 -13.39 -10.51
N ASP A 95 16.35 -14.52 -10.37
CA ASP A 95 17.80 -14.55 -10.31
C ASP A 95 18.45 -14.57 -11.72
N GLY A 96 19.79 -14.56 -11.77
CA GLY A 96 20.53 -14.59 -13.03
C GLY A 96 20.35 -15.88 -13.85
N SER A 97 19.77 -16.93 -13.26
CA SER A 97 19.41 -18.18 -13.94
C SER A 97 17.97 -18.20 -14.43
N GLY A 98 17.20 -17.13 -14.19
CA GLY A 98 15.79 -17.01 -14.54
C GLY A 98 14.84 -17.70 -13.55
N ARG A 99 15.34 -18.23 -12.43
CA ARG A 99 14.48 -18.79 -11.39
C ARG A 99 13.85 -17.64 -10.60
N ALA A 100 12.53 -17.65 -10.50
CA ALA A 100 11.78 -16.66 -9.74
C ALA A 100 11.48 -17.15 -8.32
N ALA A 101 11.61 -16.26 -7.35
CA ALA A 101 11.19 -16.47 -5.98
C ALA A 101 10.52 -15.20 -5.41
N PRO A 102 9.54 -15.35 -4.51
CA PRO A 102 8.91 -14.20 -3.86
C PRO A 102 9.81 -13.63 -2.76
N TYR A 103 9.87 -12.30 -2.68
CA TYR A 103 10.57 -11.53 -1.66
C TYR A 103 9.62 -10.56 -0.98
N ILE A 104 9.80 -10.36 0.31
CA ILE A 104 9.18 -9.26 1.04
C ILE A 104 10.19 -8.11 1.08
N VAL A 105 9.77 -6.95 0.59
CA VAL A 105 10.56 -5.73 0.60
C VAL A 105 9.81 -4.64 1.35
N VAL A 106 10.54 -3.81 2.10
CA VAL A 106 9.96 -2.66 2.78
C VAL A 106 10.66 -1.39 2.32
N VAL A 107 9.88 -0.45 1.78
CA VAL A 107 10.34 0.85 1.31
C VAL A 107 9.74 1.94 2.17
N TYR A 108 10.58 2.83 2.67
CA TYR A 108 10.18 4.05 3.35
C TYR A 108 10.31 5.25 2.40
N GLU A 109 9.29 6.10 2.37
CA GLU A 109 9.27 7.36 1.63
C GLU A 109 8.83 8.53 2.50
N GLN A 110 9.43 9.69 2.25
CA GLN A 110 9.00 10.96 2.82
C GLN A 110 9.15 12.06 1.76
N SER A 111 8.03 12.47 1.17
CA SER A 111 8.01 13.38 0.03
C SER A 111 8.54 14.78 0.36
N TRP A 112 8.20 15.32 1.53
CA TRP A 112 8.60 16.68 1.94
C TRP A 112 10.10 16.83 2.25
N THR A 113 10.85 15.74 2.35
CA THR A 113 12.33 15.75 2.45
C THR A 113 13.00 15.05 1.28
N ASN A 114 12.23 14.62 0.27
CA ASN A 114 12.70 13.80 -0.83
C ASN A 114 13.51 12.56 -0.38
N THR A 115 13.09 11.95 0.74
CA THR A 115 13.77 10.78 1.30
C THR A 115 13.12 9.51 0.79
N ARG A 116 13.94 8.57 0.30
CA ARG A 116 13.53 7.19 0.00
C ARG A 116 14.59 6.21 0.50
N ARG A 117 14.16 5.14 1.18
CA ARG A 117 15.07 4.12 1.75
C ARG A 117 14.48 2.71 1.61
N LEU A 118 15.34 1.76 1.26
CA LEU A 118 15.05 0.34 1.37
C LEU A 118 15.36 -0.06 2.82
N THR A 119 14.32 -0.39 3.60
CA THR A 119 14.47 -0.70 5.03
C THR A 119 14.53 -2.20 5.30
N SER A 120 13.99 -3.02 4.40
CA SER A 120 14.08 -4.49 4.49
C SER A 120 14.01 -5.13 3.11
N PHE A 121 14.74 -6.23 2.95
CA PHE A 121 14.71 -7.09 1.77
C PHE A 121 15.00 -8.52 2.22
N SER A 122 14.02 -9.41 2.16
CA SER A 122 14.19 -10.81 2.55
C SER A 122 13.35 -11.75 1.68
N PRO A 123 13.79 -13.00 1.47
CA PRO A 123 12.94 -14.01 0.85
C PRO A 123 11.61 -14.13 1.61
N ALA A 124 10.51 -14.29 0.89
CA ALA A 124 9.25 -14.63 1.53
C ALA A 124 9.36 -16.07 2.05
N ALA A 125 8.95 -16.30 3.30
CA ALA A 125 8.92 -17.65 3.85
C ALA A 125 7.99 -18.52 3.00
N CYS A 126 8.42 -19.75 2.70
CA CYS A 126 7.51 -20.76 2.17
C CYS A 126 6.45 -21.06 3.24
N GLY A 127 5.18 -20.86 2.90
CA GLY A 127 4.05 -21.33 3.69
C GLY A 127 3.70 -22.77 3.36
#